data_AF-A0A923KGT5-F1
#
_entry.id   AF-A0A923KGT5-F1
#
_cell.length_a   1.000
_cell.length_b   1.000
_cell.length_c   1.000
_cell.angle_alpha   90.00
_cell.angle_beta   90.00
_cell.angle_gamma   90.00
#
_symmetry.space_group_name_H-M   'P 1'
#
loop_
_entity.id
_entity.type
_entity.pdbx_description
1 polymer ?
#
loop_
_entity_poly.entity_id
_entity_poly.type
_entity_poly.pdbx_seq_one_letter_code
_entity_poly.pdbx_strand_id
1 'polypeptide(L)'
;MFGYMGFGMQSYVHKRKPKKPFVKHGSVPSFTPLTEDRREFKLKSHKPENSIESGLIKLLFILLIAFISVIFCLRFNHYQKNLNTMVEHSNRIENTNAFSFLMNSGIDRLAIGNTEGAFSEFSLAHQIDRNNEELNQLLIETLSVLCSENRDYCEKLEIHLEELN
;
A
#
# COMPACT_ATOMS: atom_id res chain seq x y z
N MET A 1 33.59 -12.96 5.98
CA MET A 1 34.67 -13.96 6.18
C MET A 1 34.02 -15.30 6.45
N PHE A 2 34.19 -16.26 5.54
CA PHE A 2 33.62 -17.60 5.62
C PHE A 2 34.36 -18.42 6.68
N GLY A 3 33.61 -18.98 7.65
CA GLY A 3 34.15 -19.79 8.74
C GLY A 3 34.39 -21.24 8.30
N TYR A 4 35.66 -21.63 8.20
CA TYR A 4 36.11 -23.01 8.02
C TYR A 4 35.82 -23.83 9.29
N MET A 5 34.65 -24.46 9.38
CA MET A 5 34.32 -25.48 10.41
C MET A 5 34.76 -26.90 9.99
N GLY A 6 35.87 -27.02 9.26
CA GLY A 6 36.26 -28.28 8.60
C GLY A 6 37.28 -29.15 9.35
N PHE A 7 38.12 -28.60 10.23
CA PHE A 7 39.32 -29.31 10.71
C PHE A 7 39.31 -29.78 12.17
N GLY A 8 38.35 -29.32 12.99
CA GLY A 8 38.30 -29.71 14.40
C GLY A 8 37.90 -31.17 14.62
N MET A 9 36.95 -31.67 13.82
CA MET A 9 36.33 -32.97 14.06
C MET A 9 37.20 -34.16 13.61
N GLN A 10 38.04 -33.98 12.58
CA GLN A 10 38.99 -35.01 12.13
C GLN A 10 40.13 -35.24 13.14
N SER A 11 40.64 -34.19 13.79
CA SER A 11 41.71 -34.33 14.80
C SER A 11 41.26 -35.15 16.01
N TYR A 12 39.98 -35.05 16.39
CA TYR A 12 39.41 -35.78 17.52
C TYR A 12 39.37 -37.29 17.31
N VAL A 13 39.13 -37.75 16.07
CA VAL A 13 39.09 -39.19 15.74
C VAL A 13 40.48 -39.81 15.86
N HIS A 14 41.52 -39.12 15.37
CA HIS A 14 42.90 -39.65 15.38
C HIS A 14 43.61 -39.54 16.73
N LYS A 15 43.15 -38.69 17.64
CA LYS A 15 43.71 -38.54 18.99
C LYS A 15 43.16 -39.54 20.02
N ARG A 16 42.13 -40.31 19.68
CA ARG A 16 41.61 -41.36 20.56
C ARG A 16 42.57 -42.54 20.56
N LYS A 17 43.15 -42.85 21.73
CA LYS A 17 43.89 -44.10 21.94
C LYS A 17 42.96 -45.28 21.59
N PRO A 18 43.39 -46.24 20.76
CA PRO A 18 42.57 -47.41 20.47
C PRO A 18 42.27 -48.13 21.79
N LYS A 19 40.98 -48.38 22.07
CA LYS A 19 40.59 -49.20 23.21
C LYS A 19 41.19 -50.59 23.03
N LYS A 20 41.68 -51.20 24.11
CA LYS A 20 42.16 -52.59 24.11
C LYS A 20 41.13 -53.46 23.37
N PRO A 21 41.55 -54.33 22.43
CA PRO A 21 40.62 -55.26 21.79
C PRO A 21 39.93 -56.07 22.89
N PHE A 22 38.61 -56.18 22.80
CA PHE A 22 37.82 -56.94 23.77
C PHE A 22 38.36 -58.38 23.78
N VAL A 23 38.94 -58.78 24.91
CA VAL A 23 39.32 -60.17 25.13
C VAL A 23 38.02 -60.97 25.16
N LYS A 24 37.83 -61.89 24.21
CA LYS A 24 36.68 -62.82 24.23
C LYS A 24 36.81 -63.69 25.48
N HIS A 25 36.13 -63.30 26.55
CA HIS A 25 35.89 -64.17 27.69
C HIS A 25 34.69 -65.06 27.37
N GLY A 26 34.95 -66.33 27.07
CA GLY A 26 33.95 -67.40 27.01
C GLY A 26 33.14 -67.50 25.71
N SER A 27 32.62 -68.70 25.47
CA SER A 27 31.65 -68.97 24.41
C SER A 27 30.39 -68.14 24.65
N VAL A 28 30.01 -67.31 23.68
CA VAL A 28 28.72 -66.61 23.71
C VAL A 28 27.62 -67.69 23.60
N PRO A 29 26.69 -67.78 24.56
CA PRO A 29 25.61 -68.77 24.46
C PRO A 29 24.82 -68.53 23.17
N SER A 30 24.56 -69.60 22.43
CA SER A 30 23.80 -69.58 21.18
C SER A 30 22.37 -69.10 21.45
N PHE A 31 21.96 -68.05 20.72
CA PHE A 31 20.57 -67.64 20.50
C PHE A 31 19.62 -67.88 21.68
N THR A 32 19.51 -66.92 22.60
CA THR A 32 18.24 -66.70 23.29
C THR A 32 17.23 -66.23 22.23
N PRO A 33 16.15 -66.98 21.93
CA PRO A 33 15.10 -66.46 21.07
C PRO A 33 14.61 -65.17 21.72
N LEU A 34 14.57 -64.06 20.96
CA LEU A 34 13.93 -62.85 21.46
C LEU A 34 12.49 -63.23 21.85
N THR A 35 12.07 -62.84 23.05
CA THR A 35 10.66 -62.94 23.42
C THR A 35 9.87 -62.18 22.35
N GLU A 36 8.86 -62.84 21.80
CA GLU A 36 7.96 -62.25 20.80
C GLU A 36 7.07 -61.23 21.52
N ASP A 37 7.66 -60.09 21.91
CA ASP A 37 6.95 -58.97 22.53
C ASP A 37 6.06 -58.33 21.45
N ARG A 38 4.89 -58.93 21.24
CA ARG A 38 3.84 -58.32 20.44
C ARG A 38 3.32 -57.10 21.18
N ARG A 39 3.74 -55.91 20.73
CA ARG A 39 3.09 -54.66 21.12
C ARG A 39 1.66 -54.65 20.58
N GLU A 40 0.72 -54.97 21.44
CA GLU A 40 -0.68 -54.63 21.20
C GLU A 40 -0.85 -53.12 21.42
N PHE A 41 -0.90 -52.36 20.32
CA PHE A 41 -1.32 -50.97 20.39
C PHE A 41 -2.80 -50.94 20.74
N LYS A 42 -3.11 -50.87 22.05
CA LYS A 42 -4.48 -50.59 22.49
C LYS A 42 -4.83 -49.20 21.98
N LEU A 43 -5.71 -49.15 20.98
CA LEU A 43 -6.31 -47.90 20.53
C LEU A 43 -6.96 -47.25 21.75
N LYS A 44 -6.42 -46.12 22.18
CA LYS A 44 -7.00 -45.36 23.28
C LYS A 44 -8.35 -44.84 22.80
N SER A 45 -9.43 -45.22 23.48
CA SER A 45 -10.77 -44.77 23.10
C SER A 45 -10.81 -43.24 23.07
N HIS A 46 -11.49 -42.70 22.06
CA HIS A 46 -11.73 -41.27 21.91
C HIS A 46 -12.36 -40.74 23.21
N LYS A 47 -11.68 -39.81 23.89
CA LYS A 47 -12.29 -39.09 25.01
C LYS A 47 -13.34 -38.15 24.42
N PRO A 48 -14.61 -38.21 24.84
CA PRO A 48 -15.61 -37.27 24.34
C PRO A 48 -15.13 -35.85 24.62
N GLU A 49 -15.09 -35.03 23.58
CA GLU A 49 -14.68 -33.64 23.69
C GLU A 49 -15.67 -32.90 24.59
N ASN A 50 -15.16 -32.13 25.55
CA ASN A 50 -15.99 -31.24 26.36
C ASN A 50 -16.51 -30.12 25.45
N SER A 51 -17.72 -30.30 24.91
CA SER A 51 -18.34 -29.37 23.97
C SER A 51 -18.38 -27.93 24.50
N ILE A 52 -18.55 -27.77 25.82
CA ILE A 52 -18.54 -26.48 26.52
C ILE A 52 -17.16 -25.80 26.48
N GLU A 53 -16.09 -26.53 26.81
CA GLU A 53 -14.72 -25.99 26.81
C GLU A 53 -14.28 -25.60 25.39
N SER A 54 -14.59 -26.44 24.39
CA SER A 54 -14.33 -26.14 22.98
C SER A 54 -15.07 -24.89 22.50
N GLY A 55 -16.31 -24.68 22.98
CA GLY A 55 -17.12 -23.51 22.67
C GLY A 55 -16.55 -22.23 23.25
N LEU A 56 -16.11 -22.25 24.52
CA LEU A 56 -15.49 -21.11 25.18
C LEU A 56 -14.18 -20.69 24.51
N ILE A 57 -13.34 -21.64 24.11
CA ILE A 57 -12.09 -21.35 23.40
C ILE A 57 -12.36 -20.67 22.05
N LYS A 58 -13.34 -21.16 21.28
CA LYS A 58 -13.75 -20.55 20.00
C LYS A 58 -14.25 -19.13 20.18
N LEU A 59 -15.09 -18.90 21.20
CA LEU A 59 -15.62 -17.58 21.52
C LEU A 59 -14.52 -16.58 21.87
N LEU A 60 -13.53 -17.02 22.66
CA LEU A 60 -12.38 -16.19 23.05
C LEU A 60 -11.52 -15.83 21.82
N PHE A 61 -11.32 -16.77 20.90
CA PHE A 61 -10.63 -16.52 19.63
C PHE A 61 -11.36 -15.48 18.77
N ILE A 62 -12.69 -15.57 18.65
CA ILE A 62 -13.50 -14.62 17.89
C ILE A 62 -13.38 -13.22 18.50
N LEU A 63 -13.46 -13.10 19.83
CA LEU A 63 -13.29 -11.82 20.53
C LEU A 63 -11.91 -11.21 20.30
N LEU A 64 -10.86 -12.03 20.30
CA LEU A 64 -9.49 -11.57 20.05
C LEU A 64 -9.32 -11.05 18.62
N ILE A 65 -9.88 -11.75 17.63
CA ILE A 65 -9.86 -11.30 16.23
C ILE A 65 -10.65 -9.99 16.07
N ALA A 66 -11.83 -9.90 16.70
CA ALA A 66 -12.63 -8.69 16.68
C ALA A 66 -11.87 -7.50 17.28
N PHE A 67 -11.21 -7.68 18.43
CA PHE A 67 -10.41 -6.64 19.07
C PHE A 67 -9.25 -6.15 18.17
N ILE A 68 -8.52 -7.08 17.55
CA ILE A 68 -7.45 -6.75 16.61
C ILE A 68 -8.01 -5.98 15.41
N SER A 69 -9.14 -6.43 14.85
CA SER A 69 -9.77 -5.77 13.69
C SER A 69 -10.14 -4.31 13.98
N VAL A 70 -10.61 -4.00 15.20
CA VAL A 70 -10.92 -2.63 15.61
C VAL A 70 -9.67 -1.76 15.61
N ILE A 71 -8.56 -2.25 16.17
CA ILE A 71 -7.27 -1.53 16.18
C ILE A 71 -6.80 -1.24 14.75
N PHE A 72 -6.91 -2.24 13.85
CA PHE A 72 -6.55 -2.07 12.45
C PHE A 72 -7.43 -1.04 11.74
N CYS A 73 -8.75 -1.07 11.96
CA CYS A 73 -9.67 -0.08 11.39
C CYS A 73 -9.33 1.35 11.84
N LEU A 74 -9.03 1.55 13.13
CA LEU A 74 -8.63 2.87 13.64
C LEU A 74 -7.34 3.37 12.97
N ARG A 75 -6.33 2.50 12.84
CA ARG A 75 -5.08 2.85 12.15
C ARG A 75 -5.28 3.11 10.67
N PHE A 76 -6.11 2.32 10.01
CA PHE A 76 -6.42 2.47 8.60
C PHE A 76 -7.13 3.80 8.35
N ASN A 77 -8.13 4.16 9.16
CA ASN A 77 -8.83 5.44 9.04
C ASN A 77 -7.87 6.63 9.20
N HIS A 78 -6.95 6.56 10.16
CA HIS A 78 -5.93 7.59 10.34
C HIS A 78 -4.99 7.69 9.13
N TYR A 79 -4.54 6.54 8.60
CA TYR A 79 -3.71 6.50 7.40
C TYR A 79 -4.43 7.09 6.19
N GLN A 80 -5.69 6.72 5.96
CA GLN A 80 -6.52 7.24 4.86
C GLN A 80 -6.68 8.75 4.97
N LYS A 81 -6.95 9.28 6.17
CA LYS A 81 -7.05 10.73 6.39
C LYS A 81 -5.75 11.44 6.00
N ASN A 82 -4.61 10.94 6.45
CA ASN A 82 -3.31 11.54 6.14
C ASN A 82 -3.00 11.47 4.64
N LEU A 83 -3.30 10.35 3.99
CA LEU A 83 -3.11 10.19 2.55
C LEU A 83 -3.97 11.20 1.77
N ASN A 84 -5.25 11.33 2.12
CA ASN A 84 -6.14 12.30 1.49
C ASN A 84 -5.62 13.74 1.64
N THR A 85 -5.14 14.12 2.83
CA THR A 85 -4.57 15.47 3.04
C THR A 85 -3.33 15.73 2.20
N MET A 86 -2.48 14.71 1.98
CA MET A 86 -1.27 14.84 1.16
C MET A 86 -1.62 14.96 -0.33
N VAL A 87 -2.59 14.16 -0.79
CA VAL A 87 -3.10 14.24 -2.17
C VAL A 87 -3.75 15.60 -2.42
N GLU A 88 -4.58 16.08 -1.50
CA GLU A 88 -5.21 17.40 -1.58
C GLU A 88 -4.17 18.52 -1.64
N HIS A 89 -3.13 18.44 -0.81
CA HIS A 89 -2.03 19.41 -0.83
C HIS A 89 -1.24 19.37 -2.16
N SER A 90 -0.93 18.18 -2.69
CA SER A 90 -0.28 18.03 -4.00
C SER A 90 -1.13 18.63 -5.12
N ASN A 91 -2.41 18.28 -5.15
CA ASN A 91 -3.37 18.80 -6.12
C ASN A 91 -3.46 20.33 -6.04
N ARG A 92 -3.43 20.92 -4.85
CA ARG A 92 -3.46 22.38 -4.69
C ARG A 92 -2.21 23.04 -5.29
N ILE A 93 -1.03 22.46 -5.08
CA ILE A 93 0.22 22.97 -5.66
C ILE A 93 0.19 22.82 -7.19
N GLU A 94 -0.19 21.66 -7.69
CA GLU A 94 -0.30 21.39 -9.12
C GLU A 94 -1.29 22.34 -9.78
N ASN A 95 -2.46 22.57 -9.16
CA ASN A 95 -3.46 23.50 -9.63
C ASN A 95 -2.95 24.94 -9.64
N THR A 96 -2.22 25.37 -8.60
CA THR A 96 -1.65 26.73 -8.54
C THR A 96 -0.60 26.92 -9.63
N ASN A 97 0.25 25.92 -9.86
CA ASN A 97 1.25 25.95 -10.93
C ASN A 97 0.58 25.96 -12.30
N ALA A 98 -0.39 25.08 -12.54
CA ALA A 98 -1.14 24.99 -13.78
C ALA A 98 -1.89 26.30 -14.07
N PHE A 99 -2.55 26.88 -13.06
CA PHE A 99 -3.19 28.19 -13.16
C PHE A 99 -2.19 29.28 -13.58
N SER A 100 -1.05 29.38 -12.88
CA SER A 100 -0.04 30.39 -13.22
C SER A 100 0.54 30.21 -14.63
N PHE A 101 0.71 28.95 -15.06
CA PHE A 101 1.19 28.63 -16.40
C PHE A 101 0.17 29.06 -17.47
N LEU A 102 -1.11 28.73 -17.27
CA LEU A 102 -2.19 29.07 -18.21
C LEU A 102 -2.40 30.59 -18.29
N MET A 103 -2.35 31.29 -17.16
CA MET A 103 -2.42 32.75 -17.11
C MET A 103 -1.30 33.39 -17.93
N ASN A 104 -0.05 33.02 -17.65
CA ASN A 104 1.10 33.56 -18.38
C ASN A 104 1.05 33.21 -19.87
N SER A 105 0.70 31.97 -20.20
CA SER A 105 0.56 31.55 -21.60
C SER A 105 -0.56 32.30 -22.32
N GLY A 106 -1.69 32.58 -21.67
CA GLY A 106 -2.79 33.36 -22.24
C GLY A 106 -2.38 34.81 -22.49
N ILE A 107 -1.68 35.42 -21.53
CA ILE A 107 -1.15 36.78 -21.64
C ILE A 107 -0.13 36.88 -22.80
N ASP A 108 0.79 35.91 -22.90
CA ASP A 108 1.77 35.86 -23.99
C ASP A 108 1.08 35.71 -25.36
N ARG A 109 0.00 34.90 -25.43
CA ARG A 109 -0.81 34.75 -26.64
C ARG A 109 -1.54 36.04 -27.02
N LEU A 110 -2.03 36.81 -26.05
CA LEU A 110 -2.59 38.14 -26.31
C LEU A 110 -1.55 39.10 -26.84
N ALA A 111 -0.35 39.09 -26.28
CA ALA A 111 0.73 39.97 -26.72
C ALA A 111 1.14 39.76 -28.19
N ILE A 112 1.02 38.52 -28.69
CA ILE A 112 1.28 38.18 -30.10
C ILE A 112 0.04 38.27 -31.00
N GLY A 113 -1.11 38.70 -30.49
CA GLY A 113 -2.36 38.87 -31.23
C GLY A 113 -3.16 37.58 -31.46
N ASN A 114 -2.85 36.49 -30.76
CA ASN A 114 -3.61 35.24 -30.83
C ASN A 114 -4.72 35.21 -29.77
N THR A 115 -5.82 35.91 -30.06
CA THR A 115 -6.98 36.08 -29.16
C THR A 115 -7.74 34.79 -28.90
N GLU A 116 -7.98 33.96 -29.95
CA GLU A 116 -8.64 32.66 -29.80
C GLU A 116 -7.83 31.71 -28.92
N GLY A 117 -6.51 31.67 -29.13
CA GLY A 117 -5.59 30.90 -28.31
C GLY A 117 -5.60 31.37 -26.87
N ALA A 118 -5.51 32.68 -26.63
CA ALA A 118 -5.58 33.23 -25.28
C ALA A 118 -6.89 32.87 -24.57
N PHE A 119 -8.03 32.99 -25.26
CA PHE A 119 -9.32 32.57 -24.73
C PHE A 119 -9.33 31.09 -24.31
N SER A 120 -8.72 30.20 -25.11
CA SER A 120 -8.63 28.78 -24.74
C SER A 120 -7.81 28.55 -23.46
N GLU A 121 -6.69 29.24 -23.28
CA GLU A 121 -5.87 29.13 -22.07
C GLU A 121 -6.61 29.69 -20.84
N PHE A 122 -7.24 30.86 -20.97
CA PHE A 122 -8.01 31.48 -19.89
C PHE A 122 -9.25 30.65 -19.53
N SER A 123 -9.92 30.03 -20.50
CA SER A 123 -11.04 29.11 -20.23
C SER A 123 -10.59 27.90 -19.41
N LEU A 124 -9.40 27.37 -19.66
CA LEU A 124 -8.80 26.31 -18.83
C LEU A 124 -8.42 26.83 -17.44
N ALA A 125 -7.83 28.02 -17.34
CA ALA A 125 -7.50 28.65 -16.06
C ALA A 125 -8.77 28.88 -15.21
N HIS A 126 -9.88 29.23 -15.84
CA HIS A 126 -11.16 29.47 -15.17
C HIS A 126 -11.73 28.19 -14.57
N GLN A 127 -11.48 27.02 -15.17
CA GLN A 127 -11.87 25.75 -14.57
C GLN A 127 -11.08 25.42 -13.29
N ILE A 128 -9.88 25.98 -13.12
CA ILE A 128 -9.03 25.79 -11.94
C ILE A 128 -9.40 26.78 -10.83
N ASP A 129 -9.53 28.07 -11.16
CA ASP A 129 -9.92 29.12 -10.21
C ASP A 129 -10.93 30.09 -10.83
N ARG A 130 -12.22 29.83 -10.59
CA ARG A 130 -13.33 30.62 -11.13
C ARG A 130 -13.48 31.99 -10.48
N ASN A 131 -12.96 32.16 -9.27
CA ASN A 131 -13.18 33.35 -8.46
C ASN A 131 -12.09 34.39 -8.64
N ASN A 132 -11.12 34.13 -9.52
CA ASN A 132 -10.02 35.05 -9.78
C ASN A 132 -10.51 36.25 -10.61
N GLU A 133 -10.54 37.43 -9.98
CA GLU A 133 -11.03 38.67 -10.60
C GLU A 133 -10.23 39.07 -11.84
N GLU A 134 -8.90 38.96 -11.78
CA GLU A 134 -8.01 39.30 -12.90
C GLU A 134 -8.27 38.42 -14.12
N LEU A 135 -8.38 37.10 -13.90
CA LEU A 135 -8.72 36.16 -14.96
C LEU A 135 -10.09 36.46 -15.56
N ASN A 136 -11.10 36.69 -14.72
CA ASN A 136 -12.46 36.95 -15.21
C ASN A 136 -12.51 38.25 -16.03
N GLN A 137 -11.77 39.28 -15.62
CA GLN A 137 -11.62 40.50 -16.42
C GLN A 137 -10.96 40.21 -17.77
N LEU A 138 -9.84 39.50 -17.78
CA LEU A 138 -9.14 39.11 -19.03
C LEU A 138 -10.04 38.26 -19.94
N LEU A 139 -10.84 37.36 -19.36
CA LEU A 139 -11.74 36.49 -20.10
C LEU A 139 -12.89 37.30 -20.74
N ILE A 140 -13.45 38.28 -20.03
CA ILE A 140 -14.45 39.23 -20.56
C ILE A 140 -13.84 40.07 -21.69
N GLU A 141 -12.65 40.64 -21.48
CA GLU A 141 -11.97 41.47 -22.48
C GLU A 141 -11.70 40.65 -23.75
N THR A 142 -11.15 39.45 -23.61
CA THR A 142 -10.88 38.56 -24.75
C THR A 142 -12.15 38.12 -25.48
N LEU A 143 -13.19 37.73 -24.75
CA LEU A 143 -14.48 37.38 -25.34
C LEU A 143 -15.16 38.57 -26.02
N SER A 144 -15.00 39.79 -25.51
CA SER A 144 -15.56 41.00 -26.13
C SER A 144 -14.93 41.27 -27.50
N VAL A 145 -13.61 41.05 -27.63
CA VAL A 145 -12.90 41.15 -28.92
C VAL A 145 -13.35 40.03 -29.85
N LEU A 146 -13.37 38.78 -29.38
CA LEU A 146 -13.76 37.63 -30.21
C LEU A 146 -15.23 37.70 -30.67
N CYS A 147 -16.13 38.21 -29.84
CA CYS A 147 -17.54 38.43 -30.18
C CYS A 147 -17.69 39.42 -31.35
N SER A 148 -16.79 40.41 -31.45
CA SER A 148 -16.80 41.35 -32.58
C SER A 148 -16.45 40.68 -33.92
N GLU A 149 -15.70 39.57 -33.88
CA GLU A 149 -15.25 38.82 -35.04
C GLU A 149 -16.17 37.64 -35.38
N ASN A 150 -16.64 36.90 -34.36
CA ASN A 150 -17.52 35.75 -34.48
C ASN A 150 -18.62 35.74 -33.40
N ARG A 151 -19.88 35.66 -33.85
CA ARG A 151 -21.08 35.66 -33.00
C ARG A 151 -21.14 34.50 -32.00
N ASP A 152 -20.48 33.38 -32.28
CA ASP A 152 -20.46 32.22 -31.38
C ASP A 152 -19.83 32.54 -30.02
N TYR A 153 -18.91 33.52 -29.97
CA TYR A 153 -18.28 33.96 -28.72
C TYR A 153 -19.15 34.96 -27.94
N CYS A 154 -20.15 35.59 -28.58
CA CYS A 154 -21.07 36.49 -27.90
C CYS A 154 -21.98 35.75 -26.92
N GLU A 155 -22.46 34.57 -27.30
CA GLU A 155 -23.27 33.71 -26.41
C GLU A 155 -22.45 33.29 -25.18
N LYS A 156 -21.17 32.93 -25.38
CA LYS A 156 -20.26 32.58 -24.28
C LYS A 156 -20.00 33.76 -23.34
N LEU A 157 -19.89 34.97 -23.88
CA LEU A 157 -19.74 36.19 -23.09
C LEU A 157 -20.96 36.46 -22.23
N GLU A 158 -22.17 36.35 -22.80
CA GLU A 158 -23.41 36.55 -22.07
C GLU A 158 -23.55 35.55 -20.91
N ILE A 159 -23.32 34.26 -21.19
CA ILE A 159 -23.31 33.21 -20.16
C ILE A 159 -22.30 33.53 -19.04
N HIS A 160 -21.08 33.94 -19.41
CA HIS A 160 -20.05 34.20 -18.41
C HIS A 160 -20.38 35.43 -17.54
N LEU A 161 -21.03 36.46 -18.10
CA LEU A 161 -21.48 37.62 -17.34
C LEU A 161 -22.64 37.30 -16.41
N GLU A 162 -23.51 36.35 -16.77
CA GLU A 162 -24.55 35.84 -15.88
C GLU A 162 -23.97 35.06 -14.70
N GLU A 163 -22.90 34.28 -14.90
CA GLU A 163 -22.24 33.50 -13.84
C GLU A 163 -21.53 34.36 -12.78
N LEU A 164 -21.20 35.62 -13.10
CA LEU A 164 -20.49 36.54 -12.21
C LEU A 164 -21.42 37.45 -11.38
N ASN A 165 -22.72 37.51 -11.72
CA ASN A 165 -23.74 38.30 -11.01
C ASN A 165 -24.50 37.46 -9.98
#